data_AF-A0A8J2XIU9-F1
#
_entry.id   AF-A0A8J2XIU9-F1
#
_cell.length_a   1.000
_cell.length_b   1.000
_cell.length_c   1.000
_cell.angle_alpha   90.00
_cell.angle_beta   90.00
_cell.angle_gamma   90.00
#
_symmetry.space_group_name_H-M   'P 1'
#
loop_
_entity.id
_entity.type
_entity.pdbx_description
1 polymer ?
#
loop_
_entity_poly.entity_id
_entity_poly.type
_entity_poly.pdbx_seq_one_letter_code
_entity_poly.pdbx_strand_id
1 'polypeptide(L)' 'MFIKFFTNATPMKHLGKAEEMAKAVLFMTSDDSSLTSGNRLIVDGGYTVQ' A
#
# COMPACT_ATOMS: atom_id res chain seq x y z
N MET A 1 2.46 -18.34 12.49
CA MET A 1 3.02 -17.30 13.38
C MET A 1 3.31 -16.00 12.61
N PHE A 2 4.14 -16.05 11.56
CA PHE A 2 4.55 -14.87 10.79
C PHE A 2 3.40 -14.05 10.19
N ILE A 3 2.51 -14.67 9.39
CA ILE A 3 1.38 -13.96 8.75
C ILE A 3 0.48 -13.30 9.80
N LYS A 4 0.08 -14.05 10.83
CA LYS A 4 -0.76 -13.52 11.93
C LYS A 4 -0.14 -12.29 12.62
N PHE A 5 1.18 -12.28 12.81
CA PHE A 5 1.86 -11.14 13.43
C PHE A 5 1.68 -9.87 12.60
N PHE A 6 2.01 -9.91 11.31
CA PHE A 6 1.89 -8.75 10.43
C PHE A 6 0.43 -8.34 10.20
N THR A 7 -0.47 -9.30 10.00
CA THR A 7 -1.90 -9.01 9.88
C THR A 7 -2.45 -8.33 11.13
N ASN A 8 -2.03 -8.71 12.33
CA ASN A 8 -2.49 -8.05 13.55
C ASN A 8 -1.89 -6.66 13.74
N ALA A 9 -0.68 -6.42 13.23
CA ALA A 9 0.00 -5.14 13.30
C ALA A 9 -0.46 -4.13 12.23
N THR A 10 -1.23 -4.55 11.22
CA THR A 10 -1.86 -3.64 10.24
C THR A 10 -3.28 -3.29 10.68
N PRO A 11 -3.72 -2.02 10.59
CA PRO A 11 -5.09 -1.63 10.92
C PRO A 11 -6.15 -2.34 10.08
N MET A 12 -5.90 -2.50 8.77
CA MET A 12 -6.81 -3.20 7.87
C MET A 12 -6.96 -4.70 8.15
N LYS A 13 -6.15 -5.29 9.06
CA LYS A 13 -6.13 -6.73 9.34
C LYS A 13 -6.01 -7.58 8.08
N HIS A 14 -5.20 -7.07 7.15
CA HIS A 14 -4.94 -7.65 5.86
C HIS A 14 -3.43 -7.64 5.60
N LEU A 15 -2.92 -8.75 5.07
CA LEU A 15 -1.56 -8.80 4.56
C LEU A 15 -1.63 -8.50 3.06
N GLY A 16 -1.01 -7.40 2.65
CA GLY A 16 -1.00 -6.97 1.26
C GLY A 16 -0.49 -8.04 0.30
N LYS A 17 -1.12 -8.13 -0.87
CA LYS A 17 -0.72 -9.00 -1.97
C LYS A 17 0.09 -8.24 -3.00
N ALA A 18 0.88 -8.96 -3.80
CA ALA A 18 1.71 -8.37 -4.84
C ALA A 18 0.89 -7.58 -5.87
N GLU A 19 -0.32 -8.07 -6.20
CA GLU A 19 -1.22 -7.43 -7.17
C GLU A 19 -1.71 -6.06 -6.69
N GLU A 20 -1.81 -5.85 -5.37
CA GLU A 20 -2.23 -4.57 -4.80
C GLU A 20 -1.10 -3.53 -4.92
N MET A 21 0.16 -3.96 -4.75
CA MET A 21 1.32 -3.11 -5.01
C MET A 21 1.44 -2.79 -6.50
N ALA A 22 1.23 -3.77 -7.37
CA ALA A 22 1.26 -3.57 -8.82
C ALA A 22 0.22 -2.54 -9.28
N LYS A 23 -0.98 -2.53 -8.68
CA LYS A 23 -2.02 -1.52 -8.96
C LYS A 23 -1.60 -0.11 -8.50
N ALA A 24 -0.94 0.01 -7.35
CA ALA A 24 -0.43 1.30 -6.89
C ALA A 24 0.65 1.86 -7.83
N VAL A 25 1.56 1.00 -8.28
CA VAL A 25 2.57 1.36 -9.29
C VAL A 25 1.89 1.73 -10.61
N LEU A 26 0.91 0.94 -11.06
CA LEU A 26 0.15 1.22 -12.28
C LEU A 26 -0.48 2.62 -12.23
N PHE A 27 -1.14 2.97 -11.12
CA PHE A 27 -1.68 4.31 -10.90
C PHE A 27 -0.59 5.40 -10.97
N MET A 28 0.54 5.20 -10.30
CA MET A 28 1.65 6.17 -10.33
C MET A 28 2.28 6.35 -11.72
N THR A 29 2.08 5.38 -12.62
CA THR A 29 2.56 5.43 -14.00
C THR A 29 1.48 5.82 -15.00
N SER A 30 0.22 5.96 -14.56
CA SER A 30 -0.90 6.34 -15.43
C SER A 30 -1.13 7.85 -15.45
N ASP A 31 -1.86 8.30 -16.46
CA ASP A 31 -2.27 9.71 -16.63
C ASP A 31 -3.14 10.23 -15.46
N ASP A 32 -3.77 9.32 -14.72
CA ASP A 32 -4.57 9.67 -13.52
C ASP A 32 -3.71 10.27 -12.41
N SER A 33 -2.39 10.05 -12.44
CA SER A 33 -1.42 10.61 -11.51
C SER A 33 -0.61 11.78 -12.08
N SER A 34 -1.03 12.36 -13.22
CA SER A 34 -0.27 13.37 -14.00
C SER A 34 0.21 14.61 -13.23
N LEU A 35 -0.43 14.98 -12.12
CA LEU A 35 -0.01 16.09 -11.25
C LEU A 35 0.62 15.64 -9.92
N THR A 36 0.84 14.34 -9.73
CA THR A 36 1.46 13.79 -8.52
C THR A 36 2.96 13.64 -8.75
N SER A 37 3.75 14.50 -8.11
CA SER A 37 5.22 14.40 -8.12
C SER A 37 5.79 14.81 -6.76
N GLY A 38 7.00 14.34 -6.43
CA GLY A 38 7.72 14.69 -5.20
C GLY A 38 7.10 14.16 -3.90
N ASN A 39 6.14 13.23 -4.00
CA ASN A 39 5.40 12.69 -2.86
C ASN A 39 5.52 11.16 -2.78
N ARG A 40 5.29 10.61 -1.58
CA ARG A 40 5.19 9.15 -1.36
C ARG A 40 3.73 8.71 -1.37
N LEU A 41 3.41 7.71 -2.18
CA LEU A 41 2.16 6.97 -2.10
C LEU A 41 2.33 5.82 -1.10
N ILE A 42 1.76 5.95 0.09
CA ILE A 42 1.83 4.91 1.14
C ILE A 42 0.73 3.89 0.93
N VAL A 43 1.10 2.62 0.73
CA VAL A 43 0.19 1.49 0.49
C VAL A 43 0.56 0.32 1.38
N ASP A 44 0.19 0.38 2.65
CA ASP A 44 0.71 -0.52 3.70
C ASP A 44 -0.36 -1.06 4.66
N GLY A 45 -1.64 -0.95 4.30
CA GLY A 45 -2.71 -1.42 5.20
C GLY A 45 -2.99 -0.48 6.38
N GLY A 46 -2.45 0.74 6.35
CA GLY A 46 -2.55 1.72 7.44
C GLY A 46 -1.43 1.59 8.48
N TYR A 47 -0.41 0.79 8.22
CA TYR A 47 0.63 0.47 9.18
C TYR A 47 1.41 1.72 9.66
N THR A 48 1.71 2.65 8.74
CA THR A 48 2.52 3.85 9.01
C THR A 48 1.80 4.93 9.82
N VAL A 49 0.47 4.94 9.85
CA VAL A 49 -0.35 6.03 10.44
C VAL A 49 -1.03 5.66 11.76
N GLN A 50 -0.58 4.57 12.40
CA GLN A 50 -1.06 4.11 13.70
C GLN A 50 -0.61 4.99 14.86
#